data_AF-A0A2A2F1K7-F1
#
_entry.id   AF-A0A2A2F1K7-F1
#
_cell.length_a   1.000
_cell.length_b   1.000
_cell.length_c   1.000
_cell.angle_alpha   90.00
_cell.angle_beta   90.00
_cell.angle_gamma   90.00
#
_symmetry.space_group_name_H-M   'P 1'
#
loop_
_entity.id
_entity.type
_entity.pdbx_description
1 polymer ?
#
loop_
_entity_poly.entity_id
_entity_poly.type
_entity_poly.pdbx_seq_one_letter_code
_entity_poly.pdbx_strand_id
1 'polypeptide(L)' 'MQRLVVLPTSRTGWALMIAFVAVVVAGIWPAIGLVNRAVLFLGLPLLVVWSYVLIFACFAVMLIANRVIEWREGEDD' A
#
# COMPACT_ATOMS: atom_id res chain seq x y z
N MET A 1 14.86 1.20 27.65
CA MET A 1 15.07 2.09 26.48
C MET A 1 13.91 1.87 25.52
N GLN A 2 12.95 2.81 25.43
CA GLN A 2 11.82 2.68 24.52
C GLN A 2 12.31 2.88 23.07
N ARG A 3 12.16 1.86 22.23
CA ARG A 3 12.31 2.04 20.79
C ARG A 3 11.07 2.76 20.27
N LEU A 4 11.25 3.96 19.73
CA LEU A 4 10.19 4.76 19.11
C LEU A 4 9.77 4.21 17.73
N VAL A 5 10.61 3.36 17.13
CA VAL A 5 10.36 2.77 15.80
C VAL A 5 10.50 1.26 15.90
N VAL A 6 9.42 0.57 15.53
CA VAL A 6 9.39 -0.89 15.38
C VAL A 6 9.60 -1.21 13.90
N LEU A 7 10.65 -1.98 13.60
CA LEU A 7 10.96 -2.44 12.24
C LEU A 7 10.68 -3.94 12.13
N PRO A 8 10.30 -4.43 10.94
CA PRO A 8 10.18 -5.86 10.71
C PRO A 8 11.52 -6.56 10.91
N THR A 9 11.50 -7.74 11.52
CA THR A 9 12.68 -8.59 11.74
C THR A 9 12.80 -9.69 10.68
N SER A 10 11.71 -9.98 9.95
CA SER A 10 11.64 -11.05 8.96
C SER A 10 11.69 -10.52 7.52
N ARG A 11 12.25 -11.30 6.59
CA ARG A 11 12.26 -10.98 5.14
C ARG A 11 10.86 -10.75 4.60
N THR A 12 9.89 -11.53 5.06
CA THR A 12 8.48 -11.40 4.69
C THR A 12 7.87 -10.10 5.20
N GLY A 13 8.15 -9.72 6.45
CA GLY A 13 7.71 -8.43 7.00
C GLY A 13 8.31 -7.23 6.26
N TRP A 14 9.58 -7.33 5.85
CA TRP A 14 10.20 -6.32 4.98
C TRP A 14 9.54 -6.23 3.61
N ALA A 15 9.23 -7.37 2.97
CA ALA A 15 8.53 -7.39 1.68
C ALA A 15 7.13 -6.74 1.77
N LEU A 16 6.36 -7.04 2.83
CA LEU A 16 5.05 -6.42 3.08
C LEU A 16 5.16 -4.91 3.32
N MET A 17 6.15 -4.48 4.11
CA MET A 17 6.39 -3.06 4.35
C MET A 17 6.76 -2.32 3.06
N ILE A 18 7.63 -2.89 2.24
CA ILE A 18 8.00 -2.33 0.93
C ILE A 18 6.77 -2.26 0.02
N ALA A 19 5.94 -3.31 -0.03
CA ALA A 19 4.72 -3.32 -0.83
C ALA A 19 3.75 -2.19 -0.41
N PHE A 20 3.55 -2.03 0.90
CA PHE A 20 2.70 -0.95 1.42
C PHE A 20 3.25 0.44 1.09
N VAL A 21 4.55 0.68 1.32
CA VAL A 21 5.21 1.95 0.98
C VAL A 21 5.12 2.24 -0.52
N ALA A 22 5.26 1.23 -1.37
CA ALA A 22 5.13 1.38 -2.82
C ALA A 22 3.73 1.86 -3.23
N VAL A 23 2.67 1.31 -2.61
CA VAL A 23 1.28 1.76 -2.84
C VAL A 23 1.10 3.22 -2.42
N VAL A 24 1.65 3.61 -1.27
CA VAL A 24 1.59 5.01 -0.78
C VAL A 24 2.31 5.96 -1.73
N VAL A 25 3.52 5.61 -2.17
CA VAL A 25 4.31 6.42 -3.12
C VAL A 25 3.58 6.55 -4.47
N ALA A 26 2.95 5.48 -4.95
CA ALA A 26 2.13 5.48 -6.15
C ALA A 26 0.92 6.43 -6.03
N GLY A 27 0.38 6.60 -4.82
CA GLY A 27 -0.67 7.56 -4.52
C GLY A 27 -0.20 9.01 -4.43
N ILE A 28 1.04 9.26 -4.00
CA ILE A 28 1.58 10.61 -3.82
C ILE A 28 2.11 11.22 -5.13
N TRP A 29 2.90 10.48 -5.90
CA TRP A 29 3.85 11.13 -6.83
C TRP A 29 3.61 10.94 -8.35
N PRO A 30 3.45 9.75 -8.95
CA PRO A 30 3.41 9.65 -10.41
C PRO A 30 2.02 9.88 -11.02
N ALA A 31 0.94 9.59 -10.30
CA ALA A 31 -0.41 9.62 -10.86
C ALA A 31 -0.95 11.04 -11.06
N ILE A 32 -0.59 11.97 -10.17
CA ILE A 32 -1.04 13.36 -10.28
C ILE A 32 -0.48 13.99 -11.56
N GLY A 33 0.79 13.78 -11.91
CA GLY A 33 1.36 14.31 -13.15
C GLY A 33 0.77 13.70 -14.44
N LEU A 34 0.31 12.46 -14.39
CA LEU A 34 -0.33 11.77 -15.54
C LEU A 34 -1.78 12.21 -15.76
N VAL A 35 -2.50 12.52 -14.68
CA VAL A 35 -3.95 12.82 -14.68
C VAL A 35 -4.24 14.33 -14.63
N ASN A 36 -3.37 15.12 -14.00
CA ASN A 36 -3.51 16.56 -13.82
C ASN A 36 -3.04 17.33 -15.07
N ARG A 37 -3.82 17.26 -16.15
CA ARG A 37 -3.64 18.12 -17.33
C ARG A 37 -4.68 19.24 -17.33
N ALA A 38 -4.26 20.43 -17.73
CA ALA A 38 -5.04 21.67 -17.68
C ALA A 38 -6.37 21.65 -18.48
N VAL A 39 -6.56 20.65 -19.35
CA VAL A 39 -7.77 20.49 -20.17
C VAL A 39 -8.28 19.07 -20.05
N LEU A 40 -9.01 18.72 -19.00
CA LEU A 40 -9.75 17.47 -18.95
C LEU A 40 -10.97 17.58 -18.04
N PHE A 41 -12.15 17.58 -18.66
CA PHE A 41 -13.46 17.37 -18.02
C PHE A 41 -13.47 16.11 -17.12
N LEU A 42 -12.53 15.19 -17.34
CA LEU A 42 -12.34 13.93 -16.60
C LEU A 42 -11.21 13.92 -15.56
N GLY A 43 -10.47 15.01 -15.33
CA GLY A 43 -9.34 15.02 -14.39
C GLY A 43 -9.76 14.62 -12.97
N LEU A 44 -10.76 15.33 -12.42
CA LEU A 44 -11.35 15.05 -11.10
C LEU A 44 -11.95 13.63 -11.02
N PRO A 45 -12.83 13.20 -11.94
CA PRO A 45 -13.35 11.82 -11.96
C PRO A 45 -12.25 10.74 -12.01
N LEU A 46 -11.20 10.94 -12.80
CA LEU A 46 -10.11 9.96 -12.92
C LEU A 46 -9.27 9.89 -11.63
N LEU A 47 -9.06 11.01 -10.95
CA LEU A 47 -8.43 11.03 -9.61
C LEU A 47 -9.26 10.29 -8.57
N VAL A 48 -10.59 10.38 -8.64
CA VAL A 48 -11.49 9.62 -7.76
C VAL A 48 -11.36 8.12 -8.00
N VAL A 49 -11.42 7.68 -9.27
CA VAL A 49 -11.21 6.27 -9.62
C VAL A 49 -9.83 5.78 -9.16
N TRP A 50 -8.79 6.59 -9.39
CA TRP A 50 -7.44 6.26 -8.94
C TRP A 50 -7.33 6.13 -7.41
N SER A 51 -8.04 6.98 -6.68
CA SER A 51 -8.10 6.92 -5.21
C SER A 51 -8.74 5.61 -4.73
N TYR A 52 -9.82 5.16 -5.38
CA TYR A 52 -10.40 3.84 -5.09
C TYR A 52 -9.42 2.69 -5.38
N VAL A 53 -8.70 2.75 -6.51
CA VAL A 53 -7.65 1.76 -6.83
C VAL A 53 -6.61 1.67 -5.70
N LEU A 54 -6.14 2.81 -5.18
CA LEU A 54 -5.19 2.84 -4.06
C LEU A 54 -5.78 2.29 -2.76
N ILE A 55 -7.04 2.62 -2.44
CA ILE A 55 -7.72 2.09 -1.25
C ILE A 55 -7.80 0.57 -1.34
N PHE A 56 -8.23 0.03 -2.48
CA PHE A 56 -8.27 -1.42 -2.69
C PHE A 56 -6.89 -2.06 -2.66
N ALA A 57 -5.86 -1.40 -3.20
CA ALA A 57 -4.48 -1.88 -3.13
C ALA A 57 -3.97 -1.95 -1.69
N CYS A 58 -4.20 -0.90 -0.87
CA CYS A 58 -3.88 -0.91 0.55
C CYS A 58 -4.59 -2.05 1.29
N PHE A 59 -5.89 -2.21 1.03
CA PHE A 59 -6.68 -3.30 1.61
C PHE A 59 -6.12 -4.67 1.21
N ALA A 60 -5.80 -4.88 -0.07
CA ALA A 60 -5.24 -6.12 -0.56
C ALA A 60 -3.89 -6.45 0.08
N VAL A 61 -3.00 -5.46 0.23
CA VAL A 61 -1.72 -5.64 0.94
C VAL A 61 -1.96 -6.08 2.38
N MET A 62 -2.92 -5.47 3.07
CA MET A 62 -3.23 -5.84 4.46
C MET A 62 -3.87 -7.22 4.58
N LEU A 63 -4.72 -7.59 3.63
CA LEU A 63 -5.32 -8.93 3.56
C LEU A 63 -4.23 -9.99 3.36
N ILE A 64 -3.30 -9.75 2.42
CA ILE A 64 -2.14 -10.62 2.22
C ILE A 64 -1.29 -10.69 3.49
N ALA A 65 -1.02 -9.56 4.14
CA ALA A 65 -0.25 -9.51 5.37
C ALA A 65 -0.89 -10.39 6.46
N ASN A 66 -2.19 -10.24 6.70
CA ASN A 66 -2.92 -11.03 7.69
C ASN A 66 -2.84 -12.52 7.37
N ARG A 67 -3.11 -12.91 6.12
CA ARG A 67 -3.10 -14.32 5.72
C ARG A 67 -1.71 -14.96 5.81
N VAL A 68 -0.65 -14.19 5.55
CA VAL A 68 0.73 -14.64 5.68
C VAL A 68 1.15 -14.79 7.14
N ILE A 69 0.64 -13.93 8.03
CA ILE A 69 0.89 -14.02 9.48
C ILE A 69 0.15 -15.23 10.06
N GLU A 70 -1.16 -15.38 9.77
CA GLU A 70 -1.97 -16.53 10.20
C GLU A 70 -1.35 -17.87 9.77
N TRP A 71 -0.86 -17.95 8.54
CA TRP A 71 -0.22 -19.17 8.03
C TRP A 71 1.04 -19.54 8.82
N ARG A 72 1.83 -18.55 9.25
CA ARG A 72 3.03 -18.79 10.06
C ARG A 72 2.69 -19.19 11.49
N GLU A 73 1.68 -18.58 12.09
CA GLU A 73 1.25 -18.94 13.45
C GLU A 73 0.73 -20.38 13.51
N GLY A 74 0.02 -20.85 12.48
CA GLY A 74 -0.43 -22.25 12.41
C GLY A 74 0.63 -23.29 12.03
N GLU A 75 1.85 -22.88 11.68
CA GLU A 75 2.98 -23.79 11.37
C GLU A 75 3.90 -23.99 12.60
N ASP A 76 3.79 -23.11 13.61
CA ASP A 76 4.54 -23.14 14.86
C ASP A 76 3.77 -23.88 16.02
N ASP A 77 2.50 -24.23 15.81
CA ASP A 77 1.63 -25.04 16.71
C ASP A 77 1.62 -26.54 16.36
#